data_AF-A0A1Y1N7K4-F1
#
_entry.id   AF-A0A1Y1N7K4-F1
#
_cell.length_a   1.000
_cell.length_b   1.000
_cell.length_c   1.000
_cell.angle_alpha   90.00
_cell.angle_beta   90.00
_cell.angle_gamma   90.00
#
_symmetry.space_group_name_H-M   'P 1'
#
loop_
_entity.id
_entity.type
_entity.pdbx_description
1 polymer ?
#
loop_
_entity_poly.entity_id
_entity_poly.type
_entity_poly.pdbx_seq_one_letter_code
_entity_poly.pdbx_strand_id
1 'polypeptide(L)'
;MSLGSDADLELRVKKATERISENMHIIANEPSLAFYRLQEHVRKALTPMVDRRVEVNKLRQELQGRCYDIDYAVGAIKTMNKAEESFKNIQDILKNAIFLKQQLKYEESRRKKPESSSVYKRLSAHITLDLPELPELSDVVRETANRVESMMSKATH
;
A
#
# COMPACT_ATOMS: atom_id res chain seq x y z
N MET A 1 7.90 -54.73 24.16
CA MET A 1 7.27 -54.43 25.47
C MET A 1 8.31 -53.73 26.33
N SER A 2 8.03 -52.49 26.72
CA SER A 2 8.96 -51.59 27.41
C SER A 2 9.05 -51.92 28.91
N LEU A 3 10.10 -52.63 29.32
CA LEU A 3 10.42 -52.92 30.74
C LEU A 3 11.17 -51.78 31.46
N GLY A 4 11.37 -50.63 30.81
CA GLY A 4 12.19 -49.52 31.34
C GLY A 4 11.45 -48.45 32.16
N SER A 5 10.12 -48.35 32.05
CA SER A 5 9.35 -47.33 32.78
C SER A 5 8.97 -47.76 34.20
N ASP A 6 8.95 -49.07 34.46
CA ASP A 6 8.40 -49.64 35.69
C ASP A 6 9.37 -49.47 36.88
N ALA A 7 10.68 -49.66 36.66
CA ALA A 7 11.67 -49.56 37.74
C ALA A 7 11.82 -48.13 38.32
N ASP A 8 11.76 -47.09 37.47
CA ASP A 8 11.79 -45.70 37.94
C ASP A 8 10.48 -45.32 38.63
N LEU A 9 9.34 -45.82 38.12
CA LEU A 9 8.05 -45.64 38.76
C LEU A 9 8.02 -46.29 40.15
N GLU A 10 8.45 -47.56 40.26
CA GLU A 10 8.56 -48.30 41.52
C GLU A 10 9.46 -47.59 42.53
N LEU A 11 10.61 -47.06 42.08
CA LEU A 11 11.50 -46.28 42.94
C LEU A 11 10.82 -45.00 43.46
N ARG A 12 10.07 -44.29 42.61
CA ARG A 12 9.34 -43.07 43.00
C ARG A 12 8.20 -43.39 43.97
N VAL A 13 7.45 -44.47 43.70
CA VAL A 13 6.37 -44.94 44.56
C VAL A 13 6.92 -45.32 45.93
N LYS A 14 8.00 -46.12 45.97
CA LYS A 14 8.65 -46.49 47.24
C LYS A 14 9.09 -45.26 48.04
N LYS A 15 9.79 -44.31 47.41
CA LYS A 15 10.21 -43.06 48.06
C LYS A 15 9.01 -42.23 48.55
N ALA A 16 7.92 -42.17 47.78
CA ALA A 16 6.72 -41.45 48.18
C ALA A 16 6.07 -42.12 49.40
N THR A 17 5.92 -43.44 49.38
CA THR A 17 5.35 -44.22 50.49
C THR A 17 6.17 -44.10 51.76
N GLU A 18 7.50 -44.19 51.67
CA GLU A 18 8.42 -43.99 52.81
C GLU A 18 8.23 -42.60 53.43
N ARG A 19 8.20 -41.54 52.59
CA ARG A 19 7.96 -40.17 53.07
C ARG A 19 6.58 -39.99 53.68
N ILE A 20 5.54 -40.59 53.11
CA ILE A 20 4.18 -40.52 53.67
C ILE A 20 4.14 -41.21 55.03
N SER A 21 4.73 -42.40 55.15
CA SER A 21 4.78 -43.17 56.40
C SER A 21 5.54 -42.41 57.50
N GLU A 22 6.69 -41.82 57.18
CA GLU A 22 7.46 -40.99 58.11
C GLU A 22 6.65 -39.77 58.57
N ASN A 23 6.02 -39.04 57.65
CA ASN A 23 5.21 -37.89 58.00
C ASN A 23 3.98 -38.27 58.84
N MET A 24 3.36 -39.42 58.55
CA MET A 24 2.25 -39.95 59.35
C MET A 24 2.69 -40.26 60.79
N HIS A 25 3.87 -40.85 60.96
CA HIS A 25 4.43 -41.11 62.29
C HIS A 25 4.70 -39.81 63.07
N ILE A 26 5.24 -38.78 62.40
CA ILE A 26 5.47 -37.47 63.02
C ILE A 26 4.15 -36.82 63.41
N ILE A 27 3.12 -36.87 62.55
CA ILE A 27 1.81 -36.30 62.86
C ILE A 27 1.16 -36.98 64.07
N ALA A 28 1.25 -38.32 64.15
CA ALA A 28 0.62 -39.09 65.22
C ALA A 28 1.29 -38.88 66.59
N ASN A 29 2.61 -38.66 66.62
CA ASN A 29 3.39 -38.62 67.86
C ASN A 29 3.90 -37.22 68.23
N GLU A 30 4.10 -36.34 67.25
CA GLU A 30 4.64 -34.98 67.41
C GLU A 30 3.84 -33.94 66.58
N PRO A 31 2.54 -33.74 66.87
CA PRO A 31 1.66 -32.90 66.06
C PRO A 31 2.14 -31.45 65.94
N SER A 32 2.76 -30.90 67.01
CA SER A 32 3.32 -29.54 66.98
C SER A 32 4.43 -29.38 65.95
N LEU A 33 5.31 -30.38 65.79
CA LEU A 33 6.38 -30.35 64.80
C LEU A 33 5.81 -30.46 63.38
N ALA A 34 4.78 -31.29 63.19
CA ALA A 34 4.09 -31.40 61.92
C ALA A 34 3.47 -30.06 61.48
N PHE A 35 2.76 -29.37 62.39
CA PHE A 35 2.16 -28.06 62.11
C PHE A 35 3.22 -26.99 61.82
N TYR A 36 4.34 -26.98 62.56
CA TYR A 36 5.44 -26.06 62.28
C TYR A 36 6.03 -26.26 60.88
N ARG A 37 6.29 -27.51 60.46
CA ARG A 37 6.79 -27.83 59.12
C ARG A 37 5.80 -27.41 58.03
N LEU A 38 4.50 -27.62 58.25
CA LEU A 38 3.45 -27.20 57.33
C LEU A 38 3.43 -25.67 57.19
N GLN A 39 3.45 -24.95 58.32
CA GLN A 39 3.46 -23.49 58.33
C GLN A 39 4.66 -22.94 57.56
N GLU A 40 5.85 -23.49 57.80
CA GLU A 40 7.08 -23.05 57.14
C GLU A 40 7.07 -23.36 55.64
N HIS A 41 6.50 -24.51 55.22
CA HIS A 41 6.30 -24.82 53.81
C HIS A 41 5.35 -23.84 53.14
N VAL A 42 4.20 -23.56 53.75
CA VAL A 42 3.23 -22.58 53.23
C VAL A 42 3.90 -21.20 53.08
N ARG A 43 4.64 -20.75 54.11
CA ARG A 43 5.35 -19.48 54.08
C ARG A 43 6.36 -19.39 52.93
N LYS A 44 7.15 -20.46 52.70
CA LYS A 44 8.16 -20.52 51.63
C LYS A 44 7.54 -20.63 50.23
N ALA A 45 6.45 -21.37 50.10
CA ALA A 45 5.80 -21.60 48.81
C ALA A 45 4.93 -20.42 48.37
N LEU A 46 4.27 -19.75 49.30
CA LEU A 46 3.27 -18.72 48.98
C LEU A 46 3.89 -17.48 48.35
N THR A 47 5.00 -16.97 48.89
CA THR A 47 5.65 -15.75 48.39
C THR A 47 5.99 -15.84 46.89
N PRO A 48 6.78 -16.82 46.40
CA PRO A 48 7.09 -16.92 44.97
C PRO A 48 5.84 -17.19 44.10
N MET A 49 4.81 -17.85 44.64
CA MET A 49 3.55 -18.05 43.92
C MET A 49 2.80 -16.74 43.70
N VAL A 50 2.77 -15.86 44.71
CA VAL A 50 2.14 -14.53 44.59
C VAL A 50 2.91 -13.67 43.60
N ASP A 51 4.23 -13.63 43.69
CA ASP A 51 5.07 -12.85 42.76
C ASP A 51 4.86 -13.29 41.32
N ARG A 52 4.85 -14.60 41.06
CA ARG A 52 4.60 -15.15 39.73
C ARG A 52 3.19 -14.86 39.23
N ARG A 53 2.19 -14.84 40.12
CA ARG A 53 0.82 -14.44 39.76
C ARG A 53 0.75 -12.97 39.33
N VAL A 54 1.45 -12.08 40.04
CA VAL A 54 1.55 -10.66 39.68
C VAL A 54 2.21 -10.49 38.31
N GLU A 55 3.33 -11.19 38.07
CA GLU A 55 4.03 -11.18 36.79
C GLU A 55 3.12 -11.65 35.63
N VAL A 56 2.43 -12.78 35.80
CA VAL A 56 1.49 -13.30 34.78
C VAL A 56 0.36 -12.31 34.51
N ASN A 57 -0.18 -11.65 35.53
CA ASN A 57 -1.22 -10.63 35.35
C ASN A 57 -0.71 -9.43 34.56
N LYS A 58 0.51 -8.96 34.85
CA LYS A 58 1.15 -7.88 34.10
C LYS A 58 1.32 -8.26 32.63
N LEU A 59 1.89 -9.44 32.36
CA LEU A 59 2.08 -9.95 31.00
C LEU A 59 0.76 -10.09 30.25
N ARG A 60 -0.29 -10.56 30.92
CA ARG A 60 -1.64 -10.65 30.35
C ARG A 60 -2.17 -9.27 29.95
N GLN A 61 -2.01 -8.26 30.79
CA GLN A 61 -2.46 -6.90 30.50
C GLN A 61 -1.71 -6.30 29.31
N GLU A 62 -0.39 -6.49 29.25
CA GLU A 62 0.42 -6.05 28.12
C GLU A 62 0.01 -6.74 26.82
N LEU A 63 -0.16 -8.07 26.84
CA LEU A 63 -0.63 -8.83 25.68
C LEU A 63 -1.99 -8.34 25.20
N GLN A 64 -2.93 -8.10 26.11
CA GLN A 64 -4.25 -7.58 25.77
C GLN A 64 -4.17 -6.20 25.11
N GLY A 65 -3.31 -5.30 25.62
CA GLY A 65 -3.04 -4.01 24.99
C GLY A 65 -2.52 -4.16 23.56
N ARG A 66 -1.57 -5.09 23.34
CA ARG A 66 -1.04 -5.39 22.00
C ARG A 66 -2.10 -5.94 21.05
N CYS A 67 -3.01 -6.78 21.52
CA CYS A 67 -4.11 -7.26 20.70
C CYS A 67 -5.01 -6.11 20.23
N TYR A 68 -5.30 -5.14 21.10
CA TYR A 68 -6.08 -3.96 20.71
C TYR A 68 -5.36 -3.09 19.66
N ASP A 69 -4.05 -2.89 19.80
CA ASP A 69 -3.25 -2.17 18.79
C ASP A 69 -3.32 -2.86 17.42
N ILE A 70 -3.24 -4.20 17.40
CA ILE A 70 -3.33 -5.00 16.17
C ILE A 70 -4.73 -4.88 15.55
N ASP A 71 -5.79 -5.04 16.34
CA ASP A 71 -7.16 -4.93 15.85
C ASP A 71 -7.42 -3.53 15.26
N TYR A 72 -6.89 -2.49 15.91
CA TYR A 72 -6.95 -1.12 15.42
C TYR A 72 -6.20 -0.96 14.09
N ALA A 73 -4.97 -1.43 14.00
CA ALA A 73 -4.16 -1.37 12.77
C ALA A 73 -4.83 -2.10 11.61
N VAL A 74 -5.39 -3.29 11.86
CA VAL A 74 -6.17 -4.05 10.86
C VAL A 74 -7.41 -3.26 10.43
N GLY A 75 -8.12 -2.63 11.37
CA GLY A 75 -9.26 -1.76 11.07
C GLY A 75 -8.88 -0.58 10.17
N ALA A 76 -7.73 0.06 10.43
CA ALA A 76 -7.21 1.15 9.62
C ALA A 76 -6.91 0.68 8.18
N ILE A 77 -6.20 -0.44 8.02
CA ILE A 77 -5.87 -1.01 6.69
C ILE A 77 -7.14 -1.35 5.91
N LYS A 78 -8.13 -1.98 6.55
CA LYS A 78 -9.42 -2.29 5.92
C LYS A 78 -10.15 -1.04 5.46
N THR A 79 -10.07 0.04 6.22
CA THR A 79 -10.68 1.33 5.86
C THR A 79 -9.94 1.98 4.70
N MET A 80 -8.60 1.92 4.69
CA MET A 80 -7.80 2.37 3.55
C MET A 80 -8.15 1.62 2.26
N ASN A 81 -8.45 0.33 2.34
CA ASN A 81 -8.85 -0.44 1.16
C ASN A 81 -10.14 0.09 0.52
N LYS A 82 -11.02 0.75 1.28
CA LYS A 82 -12.23 1.41 0.72
C LYS A 82 -11.89 2.60 -0.18
N ALA A 83 -10.71 3.19 -0.05
CA ALA A 83 -10.27 4.30 -0.91
C ALA A 83 -9.84 3.83 -2.31
N GLU A 84 -9.69 2.53 -2.55
CA GLU A 84 -9.31 1.96 -3.85
C GLU A 84 -10.24 2.43 -4.98
N GLU A 85 -11.56 2.43 -4.75
CA GLU A 85 -12.54 2.87 -5.74
C GLU A 85 -12.38 4.36 -6.09
N SER A 86 -12.11 5.21 -5.09
CA SER A 86 -11.86 6.63 -5.31
C SER A 86 -10.60 6.85 -6.15
N PHE A 87 -9.51 6.12 -5.86
CA PHE A 87 -8.29 6.20 -6.66
C PHE A 87 -8.49 5.71 -8.10
N LYS A 88 -9.27 4.64 -8.28
CA LYS A 88 -9.62 4.12 -9.62
C LYS A 88 -10.42 5.15 -10.42
N ASN A 89 -11.42 5.78 -9.80
CA ASN A 89 -12.21 6.84 -10.45
C ASN A 89 -11.33 8.04 -10.85
N ILE A 90 -10.46 8.50 -9.95
CA ILE A 90 -9.49 9.56 -10.25
C ILE A 90 -8.60 9.18 -11.43
N GLN A 91 -8.11 7.94 -11.47
CA GLN A 91 -7.28 7.44 -12.56
C GLN A 91 -8.03 7.47 -13.91
N ASP A 92 -9.29 7.04 -13.93
CA ASP A 92 -10.09 6.98 -15.15
C ASP A 92 -10.43 8.37 -15.68
N ILE A 93 -10.78 9.32 -14.79
CA ILE A 93 -10.99 10.73 -15.15
C ILE A 93 -9.71 11.33 -15.74
N LEU A 94 -8.54 11.05 -15.15
CA LEU A 94 -7.26 11.54 -15.66
C LEU A 94 -6.94 11.00 -17.06
N LYS A 95 -7.16 9.70 -17.31
CA LYS A 95 -7.01 9.11 -18.64
C LYS A 95 -7.92 9.79 -19.66
N ASN A 96 -9.19 10.00 -19.30
CA ASN A 96 -10.17 10.68 -20.15
C ASN A 96 -9.75 12.12 -20.46
N ALA A 97 -9.28 12.88 -19.47
CA ALA A 97 -8.80 14.24 -19.66
C ALA A 97 -7.57 14.29 -20.59
N ILE A 98 -6.64 13.34 -20.47
CA ILE A 98 -5.48 13.22 -21.36
C ILE A 98 -5.94 12.92 -22.79
N PHE A 99 -6.87 11.97 -22.97
CA PHE A 99 -7.42 11.63 -24.28
C PHE A 99 -8.08 12.83 -24.95
N LEU A 100 -8.96 13.55 -24.24
CA LEU A 100 -9.63 14.75 -24.75
C LEU A 100 -8.61 15.84 -25.11
N LYS A 101 -7.58 16.04 -24.29
CA LYS A 101 -6.49 16.99 -24.61
C LYS A 101 -5.77 16.62 -25.90
N GLN A 102 -5.51 15.33 -26.14
CA GLN A 102 -4.89 14.87 -27.39
C GLN A 102 -5.80 15.09 -28.59
N GLN A 103 -7.11 14.81 -28.44
CA GLN A 103 -8.10 15.04 -29.48
C GLN A 103 -8.20 16.53 -29.86
N LEU A 104 -8.22 17.42 -28.87
CA LEU A 104 -8.20 18.87 -29.11
C LEU A 104 -6.92 19.32 -29.82
N LYS A 105 -5.74 18.87 -29.37
CA LYS A 105 -4.47 19.18 -30.06
C LYS A 105 -4.44 18.68 -31.50
N TYR A 106 -4.97 17.49 -31.76
CA TYR A 106 -5.07 16.94 -33.12
C TYR A 106 -5.97 17.80 -34.01
N GLU A 107 -7.13 18.22 -33.47
CA GLU A 107 -8.10 19.07 -34.17
C GLU A 107 -7.52 20.47 -34.44
N GLU A 108 -6.88 21.10 -33.46
CA GLU A 108 -6.15 22.36 -33.62
C GLU A 108 -5.04 22.27 -34.67
N SER A 109 -4.29 21.16 -34.68
CA SER A 109 -3.23 20.93 -35.67
C SER A 109 -3.80 20.75 -37.09
N ARG A 110 -4.99 20.14 -37.20
CA ARG A 110 -5.75 20.07 -38.47
C ARG A 110 -6.23 21.43 -38.92
N ARG A 111 -6.75 22.27 -38.01
CA ARG A 111 -7.17 23.65 -38.31
C ARG A 111 -6.01 24.57 -38.69
N LYS A 112 -4.83 24.34 -38.11
CA LYS A 112 -3.59 25.09 -38.40
C LYS A 112 -2.91 24.67 -39.68
N LYS A 113 -3.28 23.55 -40.33
CA LYS A 113 -2.96 23.38 -41.75
C LYS A 113 -3.74 24.47 -42.47
N PRO A 114 -3.08 25.50 -43.04
CA PRO A 114 -3.80 26.39 -43.91
C PRO A 114 -4.37 25.50 -45.01
N GLU A 115 -5.65 25.69 -45.33
CA GLU A 115 -6.12 25.48 -46.68
C GLU A 115 -5.18 26.27 -47.61
N SER A 116 -4.02 25.69 -47.96
CA SER A 116 -3.08 26.17 -48.97
C SER A 116 -3.68 25.91 -50.35
N SER A 117 -4.96 26.22 -50.49
CA SER A 117 -5.57 26.56 -51.74
C SER A 117 -6.05 28.00 -51.61
N SER A 118 -5.13 28.89 -51.21
CA SER A 118 -5.29 30.33 -51.30
C SER A 118 -5.94 30.63 -52.65
N VAL A 119 -7.03 31.40 -52.62
CA VAL A 119 -7.76 31.82 -53.83
C VAL A 119 -6.79 32.47 -54.83
N TYR A 120 -5.72 33.10 -54.35
CA TYR A 120 -4.60 33.60 -55.15
C TYR A 120 -3.77 32.51 -55.84
N LYS A 121 -3.49 31.36 -55.21
CA LYS A 121 -2.84 30.22 -55.88
C LYS A 121 -3.73 29.61 -56.97
N ARG A 122 -5.06 29.56 -56.74
CA ARG A 122 -6.03 29.07 -57.74
C ARG A 122 -6.18 30.02 -58.93
N LEU A 123 -6.23 31.33 -58.68
CA LEU A 123 -6.33 32.34 -59.74
C LEU A 123 -5.02 32.52 -60.50
N SER A 124 -3.87 32.58 -59.82
CA SER A 124 -2.56 32.71 -60.51
C SER A 124 -2.26 31.54 -61.45
N ALA A 125 -2.67 30.32 -61.10
CA ALA A 125 -2.55 29.15 -61.98
C ALA A 125 -3.42 29.22 -63.24
N HIS A 126 -4.46 30.06 -63.27
CA HIS A 126 -5.36 30.23 -64.41
C HIS A 126 -5.16 31.56 -65.17
N ILE A 127 -4.40 32.52 -64.61
CA ILE A 127 -4.10 33.82 -65.24
C ILE A 127 -2.89 33.73 -66.17
N THR A 128 -2.11 32.64 -66.14
CA THR A 128 -1.13 32.32 -67.18
C THR A 128 -1.87 31.94 -68.47
N LEU A 129 -2.47 32.94 -69.12
CA LEU A 129 -2.89 32.85 -70.51
C LEU A 129 -1.63 32.63 -71.34
N ASP A 130 -1.56 31.48 -72.02
CA ASP A 130 -0.66 31.24 -73.14
C ASP A 130 -0.97 32.28 -74.23
N LEU A 131 -0.31 33.44 -74.15
CA LEU A 131 -0.26 34.42 -75.23
C LEU A 131 1.10 34.24 -75.94
N PRO A 132 1.14 33.73 -77.19
CA PRO A 132 2.37 33.24 -77.80
C PRO A 132 3.45 34.26 -78.19
N GLU A 133 3.39 35.53 -77.75
CA GLU A 133 4.29 36.55 -78.33
C GLU A 133 5.09 37.44 -77.37
N LEU A 134 4.94 37.37 -76.04
CA LEU A 134 5.75 38.24 -75.14
C LEU A 134 6.12 37.54 -73.81
N PRO A 135 7.29 36.88 -73.72
CA PRO A 135 7.78 36.20 -72.51
C PRO A 135 7.98 37.15 -71.31
N GLU A 136 8.29 38.42 -71.56
CA GLU A 136 8.65 39.36 -70.49
C GLU A 136 7.46 39.75 -69.59
N LEU A 137 6.21 39.69 -70.09
CA LEU A 137 5.04 40.06 -69.26
C LEU A 137 4.69 38.99 -68.22
N SER A 138 4.91 37.71 -68.54
CA SER A 138 4.54 36.59 -67.67
C SER A 138 5.42 36.55 -66.41
N ASP A 139 6.72 36.77 -66.57
CA ASP A 139 7.64 36.87 -65.43
C ASP A 139 7.39 38.12 -64.59
N VAL A 140 7.04 39.25 -65.21
CA VAL A 140 6.67 40.48 -64.49
C VAL A 140 5.40 40.29 -63.66
N VAL A 141 4.37 39.62 -64.21
CA VAL A 141 3.13 39.33 -63.47
C VAL A 141 3.41 38.36 -62.32
N ARG A 142 4.24 37.34 -62.52
CA ARG A 142 4.62 36.37 -61.48
C ARG A 142 5.47 37.01 -60.39
N GLU A 143 6.43 37.86 -60.74
CA GLU A 143 7.25 38.60 -59.77
C GLU A 143 6.39 39.61 -58.97
N THR A 144 5.45 40.29 -59.64
CA THR A 144 4.52 41.24 -59.00
C THR A 144 3.60 40.52 -58.03
N ALA A 145 3.07 39.34 -58.40
CA ALA A 145 2.26 38.51 -57.51
C ALA A 145 3.05 38.07 -56.26
N ASN A 146 4.30 37.63 -56.43
CA ASN A 146 5.17 37.23 -55.32
C ASN A 146 5.52 38.41 -54.40
N ARG A 147 5.74 39.61 -54.94
CA ARG A 147 6.00 40.82 -54.14
C ARG A 147 4.77 41.25 -53.34
N VAL A 148 3.58 41.23 -53.96
CA VAL A 148 2.32 41.56 -53.28
C VAL A 148 2.04 40.55 -52.16
N GLU A 149 2.28 39.26 -52.38
CA GLU A 149 2.15 38.23 -51.35
C GLU A 149 3.10 38.47 -50.16
N SER A 150 4.37 38.83 -50.43
CA SER A 150 5.33 39.18 -49.37
C SER A 150 4.98 40.46 -48.60
N MET A 151 4.33 41.44 -49.25
CA MET A 151 3.86 42.65 -48.58
C MET A 151 2.64 42.36 -47.71
N MET A 152 1.70 41.54 -48.19
CA MET A 152 0.52 41.15 -47.43
C MET A 152 0.87 40.30 -46.20
N SER A 153 1.86 39.40 -46.31
CA SER A 153 2.29 38.58 -45.15
C SER A 153 2.96 39.41 -44.05
N LYS A 154 3.59 40.54 -44.42
CA LYS A 154 4.22 41.48 -43.47
C LYS A 154 3.20 42.43 -42.82
N ALA A 155 2.07 42.70 -43.46
CA ALA A 155 1.02 43.59 -42.94
C ALA A 155 0.10 42.90 -41.90
N THR A 156 0.17 41.57 -41.78
CA THR A 156 -0.64 40.77 -40.86
C THR A 156 0.06 40.42 -39.53
N HIS A 157 1.17 41.08 -39.21
CA HIS A 157 1.89 40.95 -37.94
C HIS A 157 1.90 42.26 -37.15
#